data_AF-A0A9I9E324-F1
#
_entry.id   AF-A0A9I9E324-F1
#
_cell.length_a   1.000
_cell.length_b   1.000
_cell.length_c   1.000
_cell.angle_alpha   90.00
_cell.angle_beta   90.00
_cell.angle_gamma   90.00
#
_symmetry.space_group_name_H-M   'P 1'
#
loop_
_entity.id
_entity.type
_entity.pdbx_description
1 polymer ?
#
loop_
_entity_poly.entity_id
_entity_poly.type
_entity_poly.pdbx_seq_one_letter_code
_entity_poly.pdbx_strand_id
1 'polypeptide(L)'
;MVSKPDQVVLAPFNLEGHWALLAINAFEDTVFYLDLLRTTSKATTRYVTDTAIAIFHKQKNINKSRKQTLWRICPLQVGSTMCGYYVMKYMREIVNRGSIVISDSIDTRKSYSQAELDEVRVELVEFLGSYM
;
A
#
# COMPACT_ATOMS: atom_id res chain seq x y z
N MET A 1 -13.47 10.09 -11.22
CA MET A 1 -13.94 8.69 -11.05
C MET A 1 -14.54 8.58 -9.66
N VAL A 2 -15.73 7.98 -9.53
CA VAL A 2 -16.42 7.79 -8.25
C VAL A 2 -15.93 6.48 -7.64
N SER A 3 -15.24 6.52 -6.50
CA SER A 3 -14.88 5.30 -5.78
C SER A 3 -16.13 4.64 -5.18
N LYS A 4 -16.20 3.31 -5.29
CA LYS A 4 -17.22 2.47 -4.66
C LYS A 4 -16.79 2.12 -3.22
N PRO A 5 -17.73 1.73 -2.32
CA PRO A 5 -17.42 1.30 -0.95
C PRO A 5 -16.29 0.26 -0.87
N ASP A 6 -16.16 -0.54 -1.93
CA ASP A 6 -15.25 -1.67 -2.04
C ASP A 6 -13.90 -1.32 -2.70
N GLN A 7 -13.60 -0.02 -2.88
CA GLN A 7 -12.42 0.39 -3.65
C GLN A 7 -11.25 0.79 -2.75
N VAL A 8 -10.20 -0.03 -2.78
CA VAL A 8 -8.89 0.31 -2.25
C VAL A 8 -8.10 1.10 -3.30
N VAL A 9 -7.54 2.24 -2.90
CA VAL A 9 -6.56 2.99 -3.70
C VAL A 9 -5.17 2.49 -3.34
N LEU A 10 -4.43 2.02 -4.35
CA LEU A 10 -3.01 1.66 -4.24
C LEU A 10 -2.17 2.79 -4.82
N ALA A 11 -1.39 3.44 -3.98
CA ALA A 11 -0.55 4.59 -4.34
C ALA A 11 0.92 4.27 -4.02
N PRO A 12 1.67 3.65 -4.95
CA PRO A 12 3.10 3.52 -4.82
C PRO A 12 3.76 4.91 -5.01
N PHE A 13 4.76 5.22 -4.20
CA PHE A 13 5.50 6.46 -4.31
C PHE A 13 6.98 6.23 -3.97
N ASN A 14 7.84 7.08 -4.53
CA ASN A 14 9.28 7.05 -4.27
C ASN A 14 9.66 8.31 -3.48
N LEU A 15 10.22 8.13 -2.28
CA LEU A 15 10.79 9.22 -1.50
C LEU A 15 12.29 9.00 -1.37
N GLU A 16 13.09 9.93 -1.93
CA GLU A 16 14.55 9.92 -1.81
C GLU A 16 15.21 8.59 -2.24
N GLY A 17 14.66 7.93 -3.26
CA GLY A 17 15.16 6.65 -3.76
C GLY A 17 14.57 5.42 -3.06
N HIS A 18 13.67 5.59 -2.08
CA HIS A 18 12.96 4.50 -1.43
C HIS A 18 11.53 4.37 -1.94
N TRP A 19 11.18 3.20 -2.47
CA TRP A 19 9.79 2.88 -2.84
C TRP A 19 8.98 2.43 -1.62
N ALA A 20 7.82 3.04 -1.45
CA ALA A 20 6.83 2.71 -0.43
C ALA A 20 5.42 2.68 -1.05
N LEU A 21 4.46 2.12 -0.32
CA LEU A 21 3.08 1.99 -0.80
C LEU A 21 2.08 2.47 0.26
N LEU A 22 1.16 3.33 -0.17
CA LEU A 22 -0.06 3.64 0.54
C LEU A 22 -1.20 2.78 -0.03
N ALA A 23 -1.85 1.99 0.82
CA ALA A 23 -3.11 1.33 0.48
C ALA A 23 -4.23 1.97 1.31
N ILE A 24 -5.14 2.67 0.63
CA ILE A 24 -6.12 3.56 1.25
C ILE A 24 -7.53 3.03 0.98
N ASN A 25 -8.27 2.77 2.05
CA ASN A 25 -9.72 2.63 2.00
C ASN A 25 -10.34 3.87 2.65
N ALA A 26 -10.74 4.83 1.83
CA ALA A 26 -11.30 6.10 2.29
C ALA A 26 -12.75 5.96 2.80
N PHE A 27 -13.46 4.90 2.44
CA PHE A 27 -14.77 4.60 3.00
C PHE A 27 -14.64 4.06 4.41
N GLU A 28 -13.67 3.18 4.68
CA GLU A 28 -13.43 2.56 6.00
C GLU A 28 -12.43 3.30 6.88
N ASP A 29 -11.97 4.50 6.48
CA ASP A 29 -10.98 5.31 7.23
C ASP A 29 -9.72 4.52 7.60
N THR A 30 -9.26 3.68 6.68
CA THR A 30 -8.13 2.79 6.92
C THR A 30 -7.02 3.04 5.92
N VAL A 31 -5.81 3.24 6.43
CA VAL A 31 -4.60 3.49 5.64
C VAL A 31 -3.50 2.53 6.05
N PHE A 32 -3.02 1.74 5.11
CA PHE A 32 -1.86 0.90 5.30
C PHE A 32 -0.65 1.62 4.74
N TYR A 33 0.31 1.88 5.61
CA TYR A 33 1.56 2.52 5.27
C TYR A 33 2.66 1.48 5.19
N LEU A 34 2.96 1.10 3.96
CA LEU A 34 3.93 0.05 3.65
C LEU A 34 5.26 0.74 3.34
N ASP A 35 5.92 1.23 4.40
CA ASP A 35 7.27 1.76 4.38
C ASP A 35 8.17 0.84 5.19
N LEU A 36 9.15 0.26 4.51
CA LEU A 36 9.95 -0.85 4.99
C LEU A 36 11.27 -0.40 5.60
N LEU A 37 11.65 0.88 5.44
CA LEU A 37 12.86 1.47 6.01
C LEU A 37 12.56 2.46 7.15
N ARG A 38 11.29 2.85 7.36
CA ARG A 38 10.88 3.86 8.36
C ARG A 38 11.59 5.22 8.18
N THR A 39 12.15 5.46 7.00
CA THR A 39 12.99 6.63 6.69
C THR A 39 12.16 7.86 6.38
N THR A 40 10.92 7.67 5.95
CA THR A 40 10.05 8.77 5.55
C THR A 40 9.43 9.48 6.76
N SER A 41 9.26 10.81 6.66
CA SER A 41 8.50 11.58 7.65
C SER A 41 7.03 11.13 7.63
N LYS A 42 6.70 10.20 8.54
CA LYS A 42 5.33 9.71 8.76
C LYS A 42 4.35 10.86 8.97
N ALA A 43 4.79 11.98 9.57
CA ALA A 43 3.94 13.11 9.88
C ALA A 43 3.40 13.79 8.60
N THR A 44 4.25 14.05 7.61
CA THR A 44 3.85 14.72 6.37
C THR A 44 2.94 13.83 5.54
N THR A 45 3.33 12.57 5.31
CA THR A 45 2.51 11.62 4.53
C THR A 45 1.16 11.38 5.21
N ARG A 46 1.14 11.29 6.54
CA ARG A 46 -0.09 11.15 7.32
C ARG A 46 -1.00 12.36 7.18
N TYR A 47 -0.47 13.56 7.36
CA TYR A 47 -1.26 14.79 7.22
C TYR A 47 -1.91 14.91 5.83
N VAL A 48 -1.15 14.68 4.76
CA VAL A 48 -1.66 14.75 3.39
C VAL A 48 -2.73 13.68 3.16
N THR A 49 -2.51 12.45 3.62
CA THR A 49 -3.47 11.34 3.44
C THR A 49 -4.75 11.57 4.24
N ASP A 50 -4.65 11.97 5.51
CA ASP A 50 -5.80 12.30 6.36
C ASP A 50 -6.61 13.48 5.76
N THR A 51 -5.93 14.47 5.19
CA THR A 51 -6.56 15.60 4.48
C THR A 51 -7.30 15.13 3.23
N ALA A 52 -6.70 14.24 2.44
CA ALA A 52 -7.33 13.67 1.25
C ALA A 52 -8.60 12.87 1.58
N ILE A 53 -8.58 12.07 2.66
CA ILE A 53 -9.75 11.33 3.15
C ILE A 53 -10.86 12.28 3.60
N ALA A 54 -10.52 13.35 4.33
CA ALA A 54 -11.51 14.36 4.75
C ALA A 54 -12.18 15.06 3.55
N ILE A 55 -11.41 15.40 2.52
CA ILE A 55 -11.93 15.96 1.26
C ILE A 55 -12.86 14.95 0.59
N PHE A 56 -12.47 13.68 0.53
CA PHE A 56 -13.27 12.60 -0.04
C PHE A 56 -14.63 12.45 0.67
N HIS A 57 -14.65 12.43 2.00
CA HIS A 57 -15.91 12.36 2.77
C HIS A 57 -16.83 13.54 2.45
N LYS A 58 -16.28 14.75 2.41
CA LYS A 58 -17.04 15.98 2.09
C LYS A 58 -17.65 15.90 0.69
N GLN A 59 -16.90 15.39 -0.29
CA GLN A 59 -17.39 15.21 -1.66
C GLN A 59 -18.47 14.13 -1.77
N LYS A 60 -18.48 13.16 -0.87
CA LYS A 60 -19.44 12.04 -0.84
C LYS A 60 -20.62 12.24 0.10
N ASN A 61 -20.69 13.37 0.81
CA ASN A 61 -21.66 13.62 1.88
C ASN A 61 -21.69 12.49 2.94
N ILE A 62 -20.52 11.91 3.23
CA ILE A 62 -20.38 10.86 4.24
C ILE A 62 -20.22 11.52 5.61
N ASN A 63 -21.23 11.39 6.47
CA ASN A 63 -21.17 11.84 7.86
C ASN A 63 -20.69 10.70 8.77
N LYS A 64 -19.38 10.50 8.86
CA LYS A 64 -18.78 9.62 9.88
C LYS A 64 -18.37 10.42 11.12
N SER A 65 -18.60 9.85 12.31
CA SER A 65 -17.94 10.35 13.51
C SER A 65 -16.43 10.16 13.32
N ARG A 66 -15.64 11.15 13.75
CA ARG A 66 -14.20 11.27 13.49
C ARG A 66 -13.42 10.11 14.14
N LYS A 67 -13.48 8.91 13.57
CA LYS A 67 -12.63 7.80 13.95
C LYS A 67 -11.22 8.12 13.46
N GLN A 68 -10.23 7.90 14.32
CA GLN A 68 -8.84 8.10 13.96
C GLN A 68 -8.48 7.09 12.86
N THR A 69 -7.94 7.59 11.73
CA THR A 69 -7.45 6.75 10.64
C THR A 69 -6.53 5.67 11.21
N LEU A 70 -6.80 4.40 10.90
CA LEU A 70 -5.94 3.31 11.36
C LEU A 70 -4.72 3.25 10.45
N TRP A 71 -3.55 3.53 11.02
CA TRP A 71 -2.25 3.44 10.34
C TRP A 71 -1.53 2.15 10.75
N ARG A 72 -1.25 1.25 9.79
CA ARG A 72 -0.45 0.04 10.04
C ARG A 72 0.90 0.11 9.31
N ILE A 73 1.94 -0.38 9.99
CA ILE A 73 3.32 -0.45 9.47
C ILE A 73 3.62 -1.91 9.17
N CYS A 74 4.17 -2.19 7.98
CA CYS A 74 4.53 -3.54 7.55
C CYS A 74 5.98 -3.95 7.94
N PRO A 75 6.30 -5.25 7.88
CA PRO A 75 7.51 -5.79 8.46
C PRO A 75 8.76 -5.32 7.72
N LEU A 76 9.85 -5.15 8.46
CA LEU A 76 11.11 -4.55 8.01
C LEU A 76 11.72 -5.33 6.83
N GLN A 77 12.15 -4.60 5.80
CA GLN A 77 12.87 -5.16 4.67
C GLN A 77 14.32 -5.49 5.05
N VAL A 78 14.83 -6.62 4.54
CA VAL A 78 16.26 -6.97 4.61
C VAL A 78 16.92 -6.49 3.32
N GLY A 79 17.73 -5.43 3.39
CA GLY A 79 18.50 -4.88 2.26
C GLY A 79 17.78 -3.78 1.46
N SER A 80 18.47 -2.70 1.10
CA SER A 80 17.87 -1.45 0.61
C SER A 80 17.32 -1.48 -0.83
N THR A 81 17.83 -2.37 -1.70
CA THR A 81 17.57 -2.32 -3.15
C THR A 81 16.28 -3.02 -3.60
N MET A 82 15.65 -3.79 -2.71
CA MET A 82 14.51 -4.64 -3.05
C MET A 82 13.15 -3.97 -2.87
N CYS A 83 13.11 -2.68 -2.49
CA CYS A 83 11.89 -2.00 -2.04
C CYS A 83 10.80 -1.99 -3.12
N GLY A 84 11.20 -1.86 -4.40
CA GLY A 84 10.27 -1.97 -5.54
C GLY A 84 9.60 -3.35 -5.63
N TYR A 85 10.35 -4.44 -5.44
CA TYR A 85 9.79 -5.80 -5.48
C TYR A 85 8.84 -6.07 -4.32
N TYR A 86 9.11 -5.50 -3.14
CA TYR A 86 8.14 -5.56 -2.03
C TYR A 86 6.84 -4.82 -2.39
N VAL A 87 6.93 -3.60 -2.93
CA VAL A 87 5.74 -2.84 -3.37
C VAL A 87 4.94 -3.64 -4.40
N MET A 88 5.62 -4.22 -5.40
CA MET A 88 4.97 -5.09 -6.40
C MET A 88 4.28 -6.31 -5.77
N LYS A 89 4.96 -7.01 -4.85
CA LYS A 89 4.39 -8.18 -4.13
C LYS A 89 3.14 -7.78 -3.33
N TYR A 90 3.20 -6.69 -2.57
CA TYR A 90 2.04 -6.21 -1.82
C TYR A 90 0.86 -5.85 -2.72
N MET A 91 1.11 -5.10 -3.81
CA MET A 91 0.04 -4.77 -4.76
C MET A 91 -0.58 -6.03 -5.35
N ARG A 92 0.24 -7.03 -5.74
CA ARG A 92 -0.22 -8.32 -6.24
C ARG A 92 -1.10 -9.05 -5.24
N GLU A 93 -0.69 -9.13 -3.96
CA GLU A 93 -1.46 -9.81 -2.91
C GLU A 93 -2.78 -9.12 -2.60
N ILE A 94 -2.80 -7.78 -2.54
CA ILE A 94 -4.03 -7.00 -2.31
C ILE A 94 -5.00 -7.21 -3.48
N VAL A 95 -4.52 -7.10 -4.72
CA VAL A 95 -5.34 -7.26 -5.93
C VAL A 95 -5.88 -8.68 -6.06
N ASN A 96 -5.03 -9.70 -5.90
CA ASN A 96 -5.42 -11.10 -6.11
C ASN A 96 -6.42 -11.61 -5.07
N ARG A 97 -6.36 -11.11 -3.83
CA ARG A 97 -7.33 -11.49 -2.79
C ARG A 97 -8.69 -10.83 -2.97
N GLY A 98 -8.78 -9.75 -3.76
CA GLY A 98 -10.01 -8.99 -3.95
C GLY A 98 -10.59 -8.41 -2.65
N SER A 99 -9.79 -8.38 -1.56
CA SER A 99 -10.26 -7.97 -0.25
C SER A 99 -10.17 -6.45 -0.10
N ILE A 100 -11.29 -5.88 0.30
CA ILE A 100 -11.45 -4.47 0.69
C ILE A 100 -10.73 -4.20 2.03
N VAL A 101 -10.58 -5.26 2.83
CA VAL A 101 -9.96 -5.25 4.14
C VAL A 101 -8.50 -5.66 3.97
N ILE A 102 -7.65 -4.65 3.78
CA ILE A 102 -6.22 -4.83 3.50
C ILE A 102 -5.53 -5.63 4.63
N SER A 103 -6.03 -5.59 5.88
CA SER A 103 -5.48 -6.40 6.98
C SER A 103 -5.61 -7.91 6.77
N ASP A 104 -6.61 -8.33 6.02
CA ASP A 104 -6.86 -9.75 5.75
C ASP A 104 -6.05 -10.21 4.54
N SER A 105 -5.53 -9.25 3.78
CA SER A 105 -4.73 -9.50 2.59
C SER A 105 -3.23 -9.61 2.84
N ILE A 106 -2.73 -9.02 3.93
CA ILE A 106 -1.30 -8.89 4.19
C ILE A 106 -0.98 -9.33 5.62
N ASP A 107 -0.08 -10.31 5.75
CA ASP A 107 0.53 -10.61 7.05
C ASP A 107 1.60 -9.57 7.38
N THR A 108 1.21 -8.55 8.15
CA THR A 108 2.13 -7.49 8.55
C THR A 108 3.16 -7.93 9.60
N ARG A 109 3.15 -9.19 10.04
CA ARG A 109 4.06 -9.70 11.09
C ARG A 109 5.29 -10.41 10.51
N LYS A 110 5.25 -10.81 9.23
CA LYS A 110 6.31 -11.60 8.59
C LYS A 110 6.85 -10.88 7.34
N SER A 111 8.17 -10.70 7.26
CA SER A 111 8.81 -10.23 6.02
C SER A 111 8.77 -11.31 4.95
N TYR A 112 8.72 -10.90 3.68
CA TYR A 112 8.95 -11.79 2.56
C TYR A 112 10.36 -12.39 2.62
N SER A 113 10.44 -13.66 2.24
CA SER A 113 11.68 -14.38 1.96
C SER A 113 12.24 -13.99 0.59
N GLN A 114 13.53 -14.31 0.36
CA GLN A 114 14.16 -14.07 -0.94
C GLN A 114 13.44 -14.81 -2.06
N ALA A 115 12.99 -16.05 -1.83
CA ALA A 115 12.25 -16.84 -2.81
C ALA A 115 10.92 -16.18 -3.22
N GLU A 116 10.16 -15.64 -2.26
CA GLU A 116 8.90 -14.94 -2.53
C GLU A 116 9.08 -13.67 -3.37
N LEU A 117 10.23 -13.00 -3.22
CA LEU A 117 10.60 -11.83 -4.02
C LEU A 117 11.16 -12.24 -5.40
N ASP A 118 11.88 -13.36 -5.46
CA ASP A 118 12.42 -13.91 -6.70
C ASP A 118 11.29 -14.36 -7.64
N GLU A 119 10.19 -14.89 -7.11
CA GLU A 119 8.97 -15.16 -7.90
C GLU A 119 8.50 -13.91 -8.67
N VAL A 120 8.40 -12.77 -7.97
CA VAL A 120 7.97 -11.49 -8.60
C VAL A 120 8.97 -11.06 -9.67
N ARG A 121 10.27 -11.25 -9.41
CA ARG A 121 11.32 -10.90 -10.37
C ARG A 121 11.26 -11.76 -11.61
N VAL A 122 11.12 -13.08 -11.46
CA VAL A 122 11.05 -14.02 -12.57
C VAL A 122 9.82 -13.76 -13.42
N GLU A 123 8.64 -13.60 -12.81
CA GLU A 123 7.41 -13.27 -13.53
C GLU A 123 7.53 -11.96 -14.34
N LEU A 124 8.17 -10.93 -13.76
CA LEU A 124 8.41 -9.68 -14.48
C LEU A 124 9.33 -9.89 -15.69
N VAL A 125 10.40 -10.65 -15.53
CA VAL A 125 11.36 -10.94 -16.62
C VAL A 125 10.69 -11.77 -17.72
N GLU A 126 9.91 -12.79 -17.38
CA GLU A 126 9.15 -13.59 -18.34
C GLU A 126 8.13 -12.75 -19.10
N PHE A 127 7.37 -11.90 -18.39
CA PHE A 127 6.43 -10.97 -19.01
C PHE A 127 7.13 -10.04 -20.00
N LEU A 128 8.23 -9.40 -19.61
CA LEU A 128 8.99 -8.51 -20.50
C LEU A 128 9.62 -9.26 -21.68
N GLY A 129 10.14 -10.47 -21.44
CA GLY A 129 10.72 -11.33 -22.47
C GLY A 129 9.69 -11.78 -23.52
N SER A 130 8.41 -11.84 -23.17
CA SER A 130 7.35 -12.18 -24.13
C SER A 130 7.14 -11.14 -25.25
N TYR A 131 7.71 -9.94 -25.09
CA TYR A 131 7.65 -8.85 -26.08
C TYR A 131 8.93 -8.71 -26.91
N MET A 132 9.95 -9.52 -26.63
CA MET A 132 11.24 -9.51 -27.34
C MET A 132 11.30 -10.67 -28.34
#